data_AF-A0A4Q0XPW8-F1
#
_entry.id   AF-A0A4Q0XPW8-F1
#
_cell.length_a   1.000
_cell.length_b   1.000
_cell.length_c   1.000
_cell.angle_alpha   90.00
_cell.angle_beta   90.00
_cell.angle_gamma   90.00
#
_symmetry.space_group_name_H-M   'P 1'
#
loop_
_entity.id
_entity.type
_entity.pdbx_description
1 polymer ?
#
loop_
_entity_poly.entity_id
_entity_poly.type
_entity_poly.pdbx_seq_one_letter_code
_entity_poly.pdbx_strand_id
1 'polypeptide(L)'
;MLNNMSTRAKLMLLPALFLVIVIVSGFVFNHYNSMVKTRVYAASQTDVFIQQVLKGRIAVYQFLRLPNENNAQNVRDAFSQLDQSVNALKSILTMEKSIKMADEILMLSQEYIEHFDDFSQQRVKEFNDGVKDEGSKVKAIIAKMVKVGLKLEEDLASINKSAIELKEEGESLLTTTLFIIAVVATIVFFLFSVLFSNIIVNTLNHFQTGLLSFFRYLNKEEREAHLIEINSKDEFGAMSTVVNDNIKKIQAGLLKDNEAVSEALSVVEQAIKGHLDVQLTKQ
;
A
#
# COMPACT_ATOMS: atom_id res chain seq x y z
N MET A 1 -7.49 3.32 29.25
CA MET A 1 -8.52 3.93 28.37
C MET A 1 -9.58 2.92 27.89
N LEU A 2 -9.21 1.69 27.48
CA LEU A 2 -10.17 0.71 26.93
C LEU A 2 -11.31 0.30 27.89
N ASN A 3 -11.09 0.19 29.20
CA ASN A 3 -12.13 -0.22 30.16
C ASN A 3 -13.33 0.75 30.29
N ASN A 4 -13.18 1.99 29.81
CA ASN A 4 -14.24 3.00 29.82
C ASN A 4 -14.97 3.13 28.47
N MET A 5 -14.60 2.34 27.46
CA MET A 5 -15.26 2.32 26.16
C MET A 5 -16.34 1.25 26.12
N SER A 6 -17.44 1.50 25.41
CA SER A 6 -18.46 0.47 25.16
C SER A 6 -17.89 -0.72 24.38
N THR A 7 -18.43 -1.91 24.61
CA THR A 7 -18.10 -3.15 23.88
C THR A 7 -18.30 -2.95 22.38
N ARG A 8 -19.36 -2.24 21.98
CA ARG A 8 -19.56 -1.88 20.56
C ARG A 8 -18.41 -1.04 20.01
N ALA A 9 -17.96 -0.02 20.74
CA ALA A 9 -16.86 0.83 20.30
C ALA A 9 -15.53 0.06 20.22
N LYS A 10 -15.27 -0.83 21.20
CA LYS A 10 -14.11 -1.74 21.17
C LYS A 10 -14.10 -2.61 19.90
N LEU A 11 -15.24 -3.21 19.56
CA LEU A 11 -15.38 -4.04 18.37
C LEU A 11 -15.25 -3.25 17.07
N MET A 12 -15.71 -1.99 17.04
CA MET A 12 -15.57 -1.11 15.87
C MET A 12 -14.13 -0.64 15.59
N LEU A 13 -13.20 -0.80 16.53
CA LEU A 13 -11.79 -0.44 16.30
C LEU A 13 -11.15 -1.29 15.20
N LEU A 14 -11.55 -2.56 15.06
CA LEU A 14 -11.00 -3.48 14.07
C LEU A 14 -11.38 -3.12 12.62
N PRO A 15 -12.66 -2.90 12.27
CA PRO A 15 -13.01 -2.40 10.94
C PRO A 15 -12.51 -0.97 10.69
N ALA A 16 -12.45 -0.10 11.71
CA ALA A 16 -11.88 1.24 11.56
C ALA A 16 -10.37 1.17 11.22
N LEU A 17 -9.62 0.32 11.90
CA LEU A 17 -8.21 0.07 11.63
C LEU A 17 -8.00 -0.49 10.21
N PHE A 18 -8.83 -1.43 9.79
CA PHE A 18 -8.81 -1.94 8.41
C PHE A 18 -9.00 -0.83 7.38
N LEU A 19 -9.97 0.07 7.61
CA LEU A 19 -10.26 1.18 6.70
C LEU A 19 -9.06 2.14 6.61
N VAL A 20 -8.42 2.45 7.74
CA VAL A 20 -7.18 3.25 7.78
C VAL A 20 -6.06 2.57 6.98
N ILE A 21 -5.85 1.27 7.15
CA ILE A 21 -4.83 0.50 6.41
C ILE A 21 -5.09 0.56 4.90
N VAL A 22 -6.34 0.42 4.47
CA VAL A 22 -6.72 0.49 3.05
C VAL A 22 -6.46 1.88 2.48
N ILE A 23 -6.81 2.94 3.20
CA ILE A 23 -6.54 4.32 2.79
C ILE A 23 -5.02 4.55 2.65
N VAL A 24 -4.24 4.20 3.68
CA VAL A 24 -2.78 4.34 3.66
C VAL A 24 -2.15 3.56 2.51
N SER A 25 -2.59 2.32 2.29
CA SER A 25 -2.13 1.49 1.17
C SER A 25 -2.46 2.11 -0.17
N GLY A 26 -3.65 2.70 -0.31
CA GLY A 26 -4.06 3.42 -1.51
C GLY A 26 -3.18 4.63 -1.82
N PHE A 27 -2.84 5.43 -0.79
CA PHE A 27 -1.90 6.55 -0.94
C PHE A 27 -0.50 6.09 -1.35
N VAL A 28 0.03 5.06 -0.68
CA VAL A 28 1.34 4.48 -1.01
C VAL A 28 1.34 3.94 -2.43
N PHE A 29 0.34 3.14 -2.80
CA PHE A 29 0.18 2.62 -4.15
C PHE A 29 0.18 3.75 -5.17
N ASN A 30 -0.63 4.80 -4.97
CA ASN A 30 -0.73 5.89 -5.93
C ASN A 30 0.61 6.62 -6.11
N HIS A 31 1.34 6.89 -5.02
CA HIS A 31 2.65 7.53 -5.06
C HIS A 31 3.67 6.72 -5.89
N TYR A 32 3.87 5.44 -5.54
CA TYR A 32 4.84 4.59 -6.23
C TYR A 32 4.41 4.25 -7.65
N ASN A 33 3.11 4.02 -7.90
CA ASN A 33 2.58 3.76 -9.24
C ASN A 33 2.78 4.97 -10.16
N SER A 34 2.61 6.19 -9.66
CA SER A 34 2.90 7.41 -10.44
C SER A 34 4.38 7.46 -10.85
N MET A 35 5.29 7.16 -9.92
CA MET A 35 6.73 7.09 -10.22
C MET A 35 7.04 6.00 -11.26
N VAL A 36 6.49 4.79 -11.11
CA VAL A 36 6.67 3.68 -12.04
C VAL A 36 6.19 4.05 -13.44
N LYS A 37 5.02 4.68 -13.58
CA LYS A 37 4.50 5.12 -14.88
C LYS A 37 5.46 6.04 -15.63
N THR A 38 6.07 7.00 -14.94
CA THR A 38 7.07 7.89 -15.54
C THR A 38 8.30 7.11 -16.02
N ARG A 39 8.77 6.14 -15.23
CA ARG A 39 9.92 5.30 -15.59
C ARG A 39 9.61 4.36 -16.76
N VAL A 40 8.42 3.78 -16.80
CA VAL A 40 7.93 2.98 -17.94
C VAL A 40 7.88 3.83 -19.22
N TYR A 41 7.33 5.04 -19.12
CA TYR A 41 7.30 5.96 -20.25
C TYR A 41 8.71 6.30 -20.74
N ALA A 42 9.65 6.61 -19.84
CA ALA A 42 11.03 6.88 -20.21
C ALA A 42 11.69 5.68 -20.90
N ALA A 43 11.56 4.47 -20.35
CA ALA A 43 12.08 3.26 -20.99
C ALA A 43 11.50 3.04 -22.40
N SER A 44 10.19 3.24 -22.56
CA SER A 44 9.53 3.16 -23.88
C SER A 44 10.02 4.23 -24.85
N GLN A 45 10.21 5.48 -24.42
CA GLN A 45 10.71 6.54 -25.30
C GLN A 45 12.14 6.28 -25.76
N THR A 46 13.00 5.78 -24.88
CA THR A 46 14.39 5.49 -25.24
C THR A 46 14.51 4.38 -26.29
N ASP A 47 13.61 3.40 -26.30
CA ASP A 47 13.50 2.41 -27.38
C ASP A 47 13.08 3.08 -28.71
N VAL A 48 12.12 4.00 -28.67
CA VAL A 48 11.72 4.80 -29.84
C VAL A 48 12.88 5.60 -30.41
N PHE A 49 13.76 6.17 -29.56
CA PHE A 49 14.92 6.93 -30.02
C PHE A 49 15.91 6.06 -30.80
N ILE A 50 16.16 4.83 -30.34
CA ILE A 50 16.99 3.86 -31.06
C ILE A 50 16.37 3.60 -32.45
N GLN A 51 15.06 3.40 -32.53
CA GLN A 51 14.36 3.23 -33.81
C GLN A 51 14.43 4.47 -34.71
N GLN A 52 14.40 5.68 -34.13
CA GLN A 52 14.53 6.93 -34.88
C GLN A 52 15.93 7.09 -35.48
N VAL A 53 16.99 6.76 -34.74
CA VAL A 53 18.36 6.74 -35.28
C VAL A 53 18.50 5.72 -36.41
N LEU A 54 17.93 4.52 -36.25
CA LEU A 54 17.92 3.52 -37.32
C LEU A 54 17.21 4.04 -38.59
N LYS A 55 16.07 4.71 -38.44
CA LYS A 55 15.37 5.37 -39.55
C LYS A 55 16.22 6.47 -40.20
N GLY A 56 16.91 7.29 -39.41
CA GLY A 56 17.84 8.29 -39.90
C GLY A 56 18.98 7.67 -40.73
N ARG A 57 19.59 6.59 -40.24
CA ARG A 57 20.63 5.84 -40.98
C ARG A 57 20.07 5.23 -42.28
N ILE A 58 18.85 4.69 -42.27
CA ILE A 58 18.18 4.21 -43.49
C ILE A 58 17.96 5.34 -44.48
N ALA A 59 17.56 6.53 -44.03
CA ALA A 59 17.43 7.70 -44.88
C ALA A 59 18.78 8.11 -45.50
N VAL A 60 19.89 8.01 -44.76
CA VAL A 60 21.25 8.22 -45.30
C VAL A 60 21.57 7.22 -46.41
N TYR A 61 21.21 5.94 -46.24
CA TYR A 61 21.38 4.94 -47.31
C TYR A 61 20.50 5.24 -48.53
N GLN A 62 19.28 5.73 -48.34
CA GLN A 62 18.40 6.15 -49.44
C GLN A 62 18.99 7.36 -50.19
N PHE A 63 19.56 8.31 -49.46
CA PHE A 63 20.30 9.43 -50.04
C PHE A 63 21.51 8.95 -50.85
N LEU A 64 22.31 8.02 -50.34
CA LEU A 64 23.45 7.46 -51.08
C LEU A 64 23.04 6.80 -52.41
N ARG A 65 21.87 6.14 -52.45
CA ARG A 65 21.33 5.51 -53.67
C ARG A 65 20.90 6.53 -54.72
N LEU A 66 20.40 7.68 -54.28
CA LEU A 66 19.97 8.76 -55.16
C LEU A 66 20.25 10.12 -54.50
N PRO A 67 21.47 10.65 -54.64
CA PRO A 67 21.86 11.91 -53.99
C PRO A 67 21.09 13.09 -54.58
N ASN A 68 20.18 13.67 -53.79
CA ASN A 68 19.44 14.88 -54.12
C ASN A 68 18.94 15.58 -52.86
N GLU A 69 18.49 16.82 -52.99
CA GLU A 69 18.04 17.64 -51.85
C GLU A 69 16.84 17.05 -51.12
N ASN A 70 15.90 16.42 -51.84
CA ASN A 70 14.72 15.80 -51.22
C ASN A 70 15.11 14.64 -50.30
N ASN A 71 16.02 13.78 -50.73
CA ASN A 71 16.54 12.69 -49.90
C ASN A 71 17.45 13.20 -48.77
N ALA A 72 18.14 14.33 -48.96
CA ALA A 72 18.88 14.98 -47.88
C ALA A 72 17.93 15.51 -46.80
N GLN A 73 16.82 16.12 -47.21
CA GLN A 73 15.80 16.61 -46.29
C GLN A 73 15.19 15.48 -45.46
N ASN A 74 14.94 14.30 -46.05
CA ASN A 74 14.45 13.14 -45.30
C ASN A 74 15.38 12.72 -44.14
N VAL A 75 16.70 12.89 -44.29
CA VAL A 75 17.66 12.63 -43.22
C VAL A 75 17.53 13.69 -42.13
N ARG A 76 17.50 14.98 -42.51
CA ARG A 76 17.34 16.09 -41.55
C ARG A 76 16.05 15.97 -40.76
N ASP A 77 14.95 15.61 -41.42
CA ASP A 77 13.65 15.43 -40.78
C ASP A 77 13.67 14.28 -39.77
N ALA A 78 14.35 13.17 -40.08
CA ALA A 78 14.47 12.03 -39.18
C ALA A 78 15.22 12.39 -37.88
N PHE A 79 16.33 13.13 -37.98
CA PHE A 79 17.09 13.58 -36.80
C PHE A 79 16.39 14.74 -36.08
N SER A 80 15.70 15.64 -36.79
CA SER A 80 14.85 16.66 -36.16
C SER A 80 13.73 16.03 -35.32
N GLN A 81 13.12 14.93 -35.81
CA GLN A 81 12.14 14.18 -35.05
C GLN A 81 12.74 13.51 -33.80
N LEU A 82 13.97 12.98 -33.90
CA LEU A 82 14.71 12.47 -32.75
C LEU A 82 14.92 13.59 -31.72
N ASP A 83 15.42 14.74 -32.13
CA ASP A 83 15.72 15.87 -31.23
C ASP A 83 14.47 16.39 -30.51
N GLN A 84 13.34 16.48 -31.22
CA GLN A 84 12.06 16.82 -30.61
C GLN A 84 11.63 15.79 -29.55
N SER A 85 11.79 14.50 -29.86
CA SER A 85 11.42 13.41 -28.97
C SER A 85 12.31 13.35 -27.72
N VAL A 86 13.61 13.58 -27.89
CA VAL A 86 14.59 13.66 -26.79
C VAL A 86 14.32 14.88 -25.91
N ASN A 87 14.03 16.04 -26.49
CA ASN A 87 13.64 17.24 -25.72
C ASN A 87 12.34 17.04 -24.94
N ALA A 88 11.34 16.39 -25.54
CA ALA A 88 10.08 16.06 -24.88
C ALA A 88 10.33 15.16 -23.66
N LEU A 89 11.14 14.10 -23.80
CA LEU A 89 11.51 13.25 -22.66
C LEU A 89 12.30 14.04 -21.62
N LYS A 90 13.30 14.83 -22.04
CA LYS A 90 14.14 15.63 -21.13
C LYS A 90 13.30 16.52 -20.20
N SER A 91 12.20 17.10 -20.70
CA SER A 91 11.31 17.98 -19.92
C SER A 91 10.63 17.30 -18.72
N ILE A 92 10.53 15.96 -18.72
CA ILE A 92 9.90 15.18 -17.65
C ILE A 92 10.91 14.39 -16.80
N LEU A 93 12.19 14.41 -17.17
CA LEU A 93 13.25 13.77 -16.38
C LEU A 93 13.56 14.62 -15.14
N THR A 94 13.71 13.96 -14.00
CA THR A 94 14.09 14.61 -12.73
C THR A 94 15.52 14.34 -12.30
N MET A 95 16.15 13.29 -12.87
CA MET A 95 17.49 12.85 -12.51
C MET A 95 18.54 13.61 -13.33
N GLU A 96 19.48 14.27 -12.66
CA GLU A 96 20.55 15.06 -13.29
C GLU A 96 21.37 14.24 -14.30
N LYS A 97 21.72 13.00 -13.95
CA LYS A 97 22.44 12.09 -14.85
C LYS A 97 21.68 11.85 -16.16
N SER A 98 20.38 11.59 -16.08
CA SER A 98 19.54 11.33 -17.25
C SER A 98 19.35 12.59 -18.12
N ILE A 99 19.25 13.76 -17.50
CA ILE A 99 19.20 15.05 -18.21
C ILE A 99 20.51 15.28 -18.98
N LYS A 100 21.66 15.07 -18.34
CA LYS A 100 22.98 15.19 -18.99
C LYS A 100 23.16 14.26 -20.18
N MET A 101 22.71 13.01 -20.07
CA MET A 101 22.79 12.07 -21.20
C MET A 101 21.85 12.47 -22.35
N ALA A 102 20.67 13.03 -22.05
CA ALA A 102 19.79 13.58 -23.08
C ALA A 102 20.44 14.79 -23.79
N ASP A 103 21.14 15.65 -23.05
CA ASP A 103 21.93 16.75 -23.63
C ASP A 103 23.06 16.25 -24.54
N GLU A 104 23.76 15.19 -24.14
CA GLU A 104 24.81 14.56 -24.94
C GLU A 104 24.25 13.98 -26.26
N ILE A 105 23.09 13.33 -26.22
CA ILE A 105 22.39 12.85 -27.42
C ILE A 105 22.05 13.99 -28.38
N LEU A 106 21.49 15.09 -27.87
CA LEU A 106 21.13 16.26 -28.70
C LEU A 106 22.37 16.87 -29.36
N MET A 107 23.47 16.98 -28.61
CA MET A 107 24.74 17.47 -29.13
C MET A 107 25.31 16.55 -30.23
N LEU A 108 25.31 15.23 -30.01
CA LEU A 108 25.77 14.25 -30.99
C LEU A 108 24.89 14.19 -32.24
N SER A 109 23.57 14.33 -32.07
CA SER A 109 22.60 14.43 -33.18
C SER A 109 22.90 15.65 -34.05
N GLN A 110 23.14 16.81 -33.43
CA GLN A 110 23.53 18.02 -34.12
C GLN A 110 24.88 17.85 -34.86
N GLU A 111 25.91 17.32 -34.19
CA GLU A 111 27.22 17.05 -34.81
C GLU A 111 27.09 16.08 -36.00
N TYR A 112 26.24 15.06 -35.88
CA TYR A 112 25.95 14.13 -36.97
C TYR A 112 25.34 14.84 -38.19
N ILE A 113 24.37 15.73 -37.97
CA ILE A 113 23.71 16.49 -39.03
C ILE A 113 24.66 17.50 -39.68
N GLU A 114 25.52 18.17 -38.91
CA GLU A 114 26.55 19.06 -39.48
C GLU A 114 27.48 18.28 -40.42
N HIS A 115 27.94 17.09 -40.02
CA HIS A 115 28.71 16.22 -40.91
C HIS A 115 27.91 15.71 -42.11
N PHE A 116 26.62 15.40 -41.91
CA PHE A 116 25.75 14.97 -43.00
C PHE A 116 25.54 16.08 -44.03
N ASP A 117 25.40 17.34 -43.61
CA ASP A 117 25.21 18.47 -44.53
C ASP A 117 26.45 18.68 -45.41
N ASP A 118 27.65 18.65 -44.83
CA ASP A 118 28.92 18.68 -45.57
C ASP A 118 29.02 17.51 -46.55
N PHE A 119 28.67 16.30 -46.10
CA PHE A 119 28.65 15.09 -46.92
C PHE A 119 27.66 15.20 -48.08
N SER A 120 26.44 15.65 -47.81
CA SER A 120 25.36 15.73 -48.78
C SER A 120 25.68 16.72 -49.89
N GLN A 121 26.22 17.89 -49.54
CA GLN A 121 26.61 18.91 -50.50
C GLN A 121 27.73 18.42 -51.43
N GLN A 122 28.71 17.68 -50.89
CA GLN A 122 29.81 17.11 -51.70
C GLN A 122 29.31 15.96 -52.57
N ARG A 123 28.51 15.05 -52.02
CA ARG A 123 28.04 13.87 -52.75
C ARG A 123 27.08 14.23 -53.89
N VAL A 124 26.20 15.22 -53.70
CA VAL A 124 25.32 15.72 -54.78
C VAL A 124 26.15 16.30 -55.93
N LYS A 125 27.22 17.05 -55.65
CA LYS A 125 28.14 17.56 -56.68
C LYS A 125 28.80 16.43 -57.45
N GLU A 126 29.45 15.50 -56.74
CA GLU A 126 30.10 14.33 -57.37
C GLU A 126 29.12 13.52 -58.23
N PHE A 127 27.90 13.31 -57.75
CA PHE A 127 26.87 12.57 -58.47
C PHE A 127 26.42 13.29 -59.76
N ASN A 128 26.21 14.60 -59.70
CA ASN A 128 25.88 15.42 -60.86
C ASN A 128 27.03 15.48 -61.89
N ASP A 129 28.27 15.39 -61.43
CA ASP A 129 29.47 15.30 -62.28
C ASP A 129 29.68 13.88 -62.87
N GLY A 130 28.75 12.95 -62.61
CA GLY A 130 28.78 11.58 -63.16
C GLY A 130 29.67 10.60 -62.38
N VAL A 131 30.20 11.00 -61.21
CA VAL A 131 31.04 10.15 -60.37
C VAL A 131 30.16 9.16 -59.58
N LYS A 132 30.22 7.89 -59.99
CA LYS A 132 29.40 6.81 -59.40
C LYS A 132 29.83 6.42 -57.99
N ASP A 133 31.14 6.33 -57.76
CA ASP A 133 31.70 5.91 -56.46
C ASP A 133 32.11 7.14 -55.61
N GLU A 134 32.18 6.98 -54.29
CA GLU A 134 32.52 8.07 -53.39
C GLU A 134 34.02 8.44 -53.47
N GLY A 135 34.28 9.74 -53.63
CA GLY A 135 35.63 10.30 -53.57
C GLY A 135 36.28 10.19 -52.18
N SER A 136 37.60 10.42 -52.11
CA SER A 136 38.35 10.33 -50.85
C SER A 136 37.86 11.31 -49.76
N LYS A 137 37.43 12.51 -50.16
CA LYS A 137 36.85 13.52 -49.26
C LYS A 137 35.52 13.05 -48.67
N VAL A 138 34.61 12.56 -49.51
CA VAL A 138 33.31 12.00 -49.11
C VAL A 138 33.51 10.82 -48.16
N LYS A 139 34.43 9.90 -48.46
CA LYS A 139 34.78 8.77 -47.57
C LYS A 139 35.28 9.23 -46.21
N ALA A 140 36.06 10.30 -46.14
CA ALA A 140 36.53 10.86 -44.87
C ALA A 140 35.38 11.46 -44.03
N ILE A 141 34.39 12.10 -44.67
CA ILE A 141 33.22 12.63 -43.94
C ILE A 141 32.32 11.49 -43.46
N ILE A 142 32.10 10.46 -44.30
CA ILE A 142 31.38 9.25 -43.90
C ILE A 142 32.05 8.62 -42.66
N ALA A 143 33.38 8.55 -42.60
CA ALA A 143 34.08 8.02 -41.44
C ALA A 143 33.81 8.84 -40.16
N LYS A 144 33.70 10.18 -40.26
CA LYS A 144 33.29 11.03 -39.13
C LYS A 144 31.84 10.76 -38.71
N MET A 145 30.91 10.70 -39.67
CA MET A 145 29.51 10.38 -39.40
C MET A 145 29.36 9.01 -38.74
N VAL A 146 30.11 8.00 -39.21
CA VAL A 146 30.11 6.66 -38.60
C VAL A 146 30.58 6.74 -37.15
N LYS A 147 31.66 7.49 -36.86
CA LYS A 147 32.15 7.66 -35.50
C LYS A 147 31.09 8.31 -34.59
N VAL A 148 30.47 9.41 -35.03
CA VAL A 148 29.42 10.11 -34.27
C VAL A 148 28.17 9.23 -34.11
N GLY A 149 27.74 8.55 -35.17
CA GLY A 149 26.58 7.66 -35.16
C GLY A 149 26.76 6.45 -34.23
N LEU A 150 27.96 5.85 -34.20
CA LEU A 150 28.28 4.76 -33.26
C LEU A 150 28.25 5.25 -31.80
N LYS A 151 28.76 6.46 -31.54
CA LYS A 151 28.71 7.07 -30.21
C LYS A 151 27.28 7.38 -29.77
N LEU A 152 26.47 7.91 -30.68
CA LEU A 152 25.03 8.16 -30.46
C LEU A 152 24.27 6.86 -30.14
N GLU A 153 24.56 5.77 -30.86
CA GLU A 153 23.98 4.44 -30.59
C GLU A 153 24.40 3.89 -29.22
N GLU A 154 25.67 4.04 -28.85
CA GLU A 154 26.19 3.63 -27.53
C GLU A 154 25.48 4.39 -26.40
N ASP A 155 25.37 5.71 -26.52
CA ASP A 155 24.74 6.54 -25.49
C ASP A 155 23.23 6.27 -25.38
N LEU A 156 22.55 6.07 -26.51
CA LEU A 156 21.14 5.66 -26.51
C LEU A 156 20.92 4.29 -25.86
N ALA A 157 21.77 3.31 -26.17
CA ALA A 157 21.72 2.00 -25.54
C ALA A 157 21.97 2.09 -24.02
N SER A 158 22.91 2.95 -23.59
CA SER A 158 23.20 3.21 -22.17
C SER A 158 22.03 3.84 -21.43
N ILE A 159 21.36 4.84 -22.03
CA ILE A 159 20.14 5.43 -21.45
C ILE A 159 19.02 4.41 -21.40
N ASN A 160 18.79 3.65 -22.49
CA ASN A 160 17.73 2.65 -22.52
C ASN A 160 17.91 1.60 -21.43
N LYS A 161 19.13 1.06 -21.29
CA LYS A 161 19.48 0.14 -20.21
C LYS A 161 19.22 0.75 -18.83
N SER A 162 19.69 1.97 -18.60
CA SER A 162 19.47 2.69 -17.34
C SER A 162 17.97 2.93 -17.05
N ALA A 163 17.18 3.24 -18.08
CA ALA A 163 15.75 3.45 -17.96
C ALA A 163 14.98 2.15 -17.64
N ILE A 164 15.40 1.03 -18.23
CA ILE A 164 14.86 -0.30 -17.91
C ILE A 164 15.20 -0.70 -16.47
N GLU A 165 16.46 -0.54 -16.04
CA GLU A 165 16.88 -0.82 -14.67
C GLU A 165 16.07 0.01 -13.66
N LEU A 166 15.92 1.31 -13.89
CA LEU A 166 15.10 2.18 -13.05
C LEU A 166 13.63 1.76 -13.03
N LYS A 167 13.07 1.36 -14.18
CA LYS A 167 11.70 0.84 -14.26
C LYS A 167 11.56 -0.41 -13.38
N GLU A 168 12.43 -1.39 -13.53
CA GLU A 168 12.42 -2.65 -12.77
C GLU A 168 12.60 -2.41 -11.27
N GLU A 169 13.54 -1.53 -10.89
CA GLU A 169 13.70 -1.09 -9.49
C GLU A 169 12.43 -0.46 -8.95
N GLY A 170 11.76 0.39 -9.73
CA GLY A 170 10.51 1.04 -9.34
C GLY A 170 9.38 0.03 -9.11
N GLU A 171 9.22 -0.93 -10.03
CA GLU A 171 8.23 -2.01 -9.93
C GLU A 171 8.52 -2.93 -8.73
N SER A 172 9.79 -3.25 -8.50
CA SER A 172 10.24 -4.03 -7.34
C SER A 172 9.99 -3.31 -6.01
N LEU A 173 10.31 -2.02 -5.93
CA LEU A 173 10.06 -1.18 -4.75
C LEU A 173 8.57 -1.08 -4.45
N LEU A 174 7.72 -0.83 -5.46
CA LEU A 174 6.27 -0.81 -5.32
C LEU A 174 5.77 -2.15 -4.75
N THR A 175 6.15 -3.26 -5.37
CA THR A 175 5.71 -4.61 -5.00
C THR A 175 6.15 -4.98 -3.58
N THR A 176 7.43 -4.74 -3.27
CA THR A 176 8.02 -5.05 -1.96
C THR A 176 7.37 -4.19 -0.86
N THR A 177 7.14 -2.91 -1.12
CA THR A 177 6.51 -2.00 -0.14
C THR A 177 5.08 -2.44 0.16
N LEU A 178 4.28 -2.75 -0.86
CA LEU A 178 2.91 -3.24 -0.66
C LEU A 178 2.88 -4.58 0.07
N PHE A 179 3.81 -5.48 -0.24
CA PHE A 179 3.94 -6.75 0.45
C PHE A 179 4.25 -6.57 1.94
N ILE A 180 5.21 -5.69 2.28
CA ILE A 180 5.54 -5.37 3.68
C ILE A 180 4.32 -4.79 4.40
N ILE A 181 3.60 -3.86 3.77
CA ILE A 181 2.37 -3.28 4.34
C ILE A 181 1.33 -4.37 4.60
N ALA A 182 1.12 -5.30 3.66
CA ALA A 182 0.17 -6.39 3.82
C ALA A 182 0.54 -7.33 4.97
N VAL A 183 1.82 -7.70 5.09
CA VAL A 183 2.32 -8.54 6.19
C VAL A 183 2.14 -7.84 7.55
N VAL A 184 2.58 -6.59 7.66
CA VAL A 184 2.43 -5.80 8.89
C VAL A 184 0.96 -5.63 9.27
N ALA A 185 0.11 -5.27 8.30
CA ALA A 185 -1.34 -5.16 8.50
C ALA A 185 -1.95 -6.45 9.03
N THR A 186 -1.55 -7.60 8.48
CA THR A 186 -2.03 -8.91 8.90
C THR A 186 -1.62 -9.23 10.34
N ILE A 187 -0.35 -8.98 10.70
CA ILE A 187 0.16 -9.19 12.07
C ILE A 187 -0.60 -8.30 13.06
N VAL A 188 -0.72 -7.01 12.75
CA VAL A 188 -1.44 -6.05 13.59
C VAL A 188 -2.89 -6.47 13.77
N PHE A 189 -3.57 -6.83 12.68
CA PHE A 189 -4.96 -7.30 12.72
C PHE A 189 -5.11 -8.55 13.59
N PHE A 190 -4.22 -9.53 13.44
CA PHE A 190 -4.21 -10.74 14.25
C PHE A 190 -4.02 -10.43 15.74
N LEU A 191 -3.04 -9.58 16.08
CA LEU A 191 -2.79 -9.16 17.47
C LEU A 191 -4.00 -8.48 18.10
N PHE A 192 -4.62 -7.53 17.39
CA PHE A 192 -5.85 -6.89 17.86
C PHE A 192 -6.99 -7.89 18.01
N SER A 193 -7.17 -8.80 17.06
CA SER A 193 -8.20 -9.83 17.12
C SER A 193 -8.05 -10.73 18.35
N VAL A 194 -6.84 -11.22 18.62
CA VAL A 194 -6.55 -12.04 19.82
C VAL A 194 -6.80 -11.24 21.10
N LEU A 195 -6.33 -9.99 21.16
CA LEU A 195 -6.52 -9.13 22.32
C LEU A 195 -8.00 -8.89 22.63
N PHE A 196 -8.81 -8.54 21.62
CA PHE A 196 -10.24 -8.29 21.83
C PHE A 196 -11.01 -9.58 22.15
N SER A 197 -10.68 -10.69 21.49
CA SER A 197 -11.25 -12.00 21.80
C SER A 197 -11.02 -12.35 23.27
N ASN A 198 -9.78 -12.21 23.75
CA ASN A 198 -9.42 -12.48 25.14
C ASN A 198 -10.19 -11.59 26.12
N ILE A 199 -10.34 -10.29 25.83
CA ILE A 199 -11.12 -9.39 26.70
C ILE A 199 -12.56 -9.87 26.81
N ILE A 200 -13.22 -10.15 25.67
CA ILE A 200 -14.64 -10.54 25.65
C ILE A 200 -14.84 -11.90 26.33
N VAL A 201 -14.02 -12.90 25.98
CA VAL A 201 -14.12 -14.25 26.56
C VAL A 201 -13.88 -14.20 28.06
N ASN A 202 -12.89 -13.44 28.53
CA ASN A 202 -12.62 -13.34 29.96
C ASN A 202 -13.78 -12.66 30.71
N THR A 203 -14.34 -11.57 30.18
CA THR A 203 -15.51 -10.92 30.78
C THR A 203 -16.73 -11.84 30.81
N LEU A 204 -16.97 -12.61 29.74
CA LEU A 204 -18.03 -13.62 29.69
C LEU A 204 -17.83 -14.72 30.72
N ASN A 205 -16.60 -15.23 30.88
CA ASN A 205 -16.28 -16.24 31.88
C ASN A 205 -16.54 -15.73 33.30
N HIS A 206 -16.12 -14.50 33.64
CA HIS A 206 -16.42 -13.90 34.94
C HIS A 206 -17.93 -13.77 35.19
N PHE A 207 -18.68 -13.35 34.17
CA PHE A 207 -20.14 -13.25 34.25
C PHE A 207 -20.79 -14.63 34.44
N GLN A 208 -20.35 -15.64 33.67
CA GLN A 208 -20.83 -17.01 33.77
C GLN A 208 -20.53 -17.60 35.16
N THR A 209 -19.30 -17.48 35.65
CA THR A 209 -18.90 -17.99 36.97
C THR A 209 -19.72 -17.34 38.08
N GLY A 210 -19.91 -16.02 38.04
CA GLY A 210 -20.70 -15.31 39.02
C GLY A 210 -22.18 -15.72 39.03
N LEU A 211 -22.80 -15.86 37.85
CA LEU A 211 -24.18 -16.36 37.75
C LEU A 211 -24.32 -17.80 38.26
N LEU A 212 -23.38 -18.69 37.92
CA LEU A 212 -23.41 -20.06 38.40
C LEU A 212 -23.28 -20.14 39.92
N SER A 213 -22.42 -19.33 40.54
CA SER A 213 -22.34 -19.24 42.01
C SER A 213 -23.66 -18.76 42.61
N PHE A 214 -24.31 -17.75 42.02
CA PHE A 214 -25.62 -17.33 42.49
C PHE A 214 -26.69 -18.44 42.39
N PHE A 215 -26.70 -19.22 41.31
CA PHE A 215 -27.62 -20.36 41.19
C PHE A 215 -27.33 -21.46 42.21
N ARG A 216 -26.06 -21.74 42.51
CA ARG A 216 -25.70 -22.65 43.61
C ARG A 216 -26.20 -22.15 44.96
N TYR A 217 -26.11 -20.85 45.22
CA TYR A 217 -26.71 -20.23 46.41
C TYR A 217 -28.23 -20.45 46.45
N LEU A 218 -28.96 -20.19 45.35
CA LEU A 218 -30.41 -20.44 45.29
C LEU A 218 -30.78 -21.90 45.52
N ASN A 219 -29.95 -22.83 45.02
CA ASN A 219 -30.12 -24.27 45.22
C ASN A 219 -29.71 -24.75 46.62
N LYS A 220 -29.29 -23.84 47.51
CA LYS A 220 -28.76 -24.15 48.85
C LYS A 220 -27.49 -25.01 48.84
N GLU A 221 -26.77 -25.01 47.72
CA GLU A 221 -25.46 -25.67 47.57
C GLU A 221 -24.33 -24.78 48.13
N GLU A 222 -24.50 -23.46 48.12
CA GLU A 222 -23.62 -22.47 48.75
C GLU A 222 -24.36 -21.68 49.84
N ARG A 223 -23.65 -21.27 50.90
CA ARG A 223 -24.25 -20.55 52.06
C ARG A 223 -24.43 -19.06 51.83
N GLU A 224 -23.64 -18.48 50.92
CA GLU A 224 -23.61 -17.05 50.65
C GLU A 224 -23.68 -16.81 49.14
N ALA A 225 -24.31 -15.70 48.74
CA ALA A 225 -24.30 -15.27 47.35
C ALA A 225 -23.05 -14.43 47.06
N HIS A 226 -22.26 -14.82 46.06
CA HIS A 226 -21.15 -14.02 45.57
C HIS A 226 -21.60 -13.06 44.45
N LEU A 227 -21.10 -11.82 44.49
CA LEU A 227 -21.39 -10.81 43.47
C LEU A 227 -20.48 -10.99 42.24
N ILE A 228 -20.99 -10.61 41.08
CA ILE A 228 -20.24 -10.59 39.82
C ILE A 228 -19.29 -9.38 39.81
N GLU A 229 -17.98 -9.63 39.89
CA GLU A 229 -16.97 -8.56 39.90
C GLU A 229 -16.52 -8.19 38.48
N ILE A 230 -17.31 -7.34 37.81
CA ILE A 230 -16.93 -6.74 36.52
C ILE A 230 -16.77 -5.24 36.70
N ASN A 231 -15.52 -4.80 36.77
CA ASN A 231 -15.15 -3.38 36.93
C ASN A 231 -14.99 -2.70 35.56
N SER A 232 -16.06 -2.63 34.78
CA SER A 232 -16.13 -1.89 33.51
C SER A 232 -17.30 -0.91 33.51
N LYS A 233 -17.22 0.12 32.65
CA LYS A 233 -18.33 1.06 32.40
C LYS A 233 -19.09 0.75 31.10
N ASP A 234 -18.81 -0.41 30.52
CA ASP A 234 -19.43 -0.87 29.29
C ASP A 234 -20.72 -1.67 29.56
N GLU A 235 -21.28 -2.25 28.50
CA GLU A 235 -22.51 -3.02 28.54
C GLU A 235 -22.42 -4.19 29.54
N PHE A 236 -21.24 -4.82 29.71
CA PHE A 236 -21.06 -5.91 30.69
C PHE A 236 -21.04 -5.40 32.13
N GLY A 237 -20.45 -4.22 32.39
CA GLY A 237 -20.47 -3.58 33.70
C GLY A 237 -21.87 -3.14 34.10
N ALA A 238 -22.64 -2.60 33.15
CA ALA A 238 -24.05 -2.27 33.35
C ALA A 238 -24.88 -3.53 33.67
N MET A 239 -24.68 -4.63 32.92
CA MET A 239 -25.35 -5.91 33.21
C MET A 239 -24.97 -6.45 34.59
N SER A 240 -23.69 -6.43 34.94
CA SER A 240 -23.21 -6.89 36.26
C SER A 240 -23.85 -6.09 37.40
N THR A 241 -23.95 -4.77 37.26
CA THR A 241 -24.57 -3.90 38.27
C THR A 241 -26.04 -4.28 38.51
N VAL A 242 -26.82 -4.40 37.43
CA VAL A 242 -28.24 -4.77 37.51
C VAL A 242 -28.42 -6.18 38.10
N VAL A 243 -27.59 -7.15 37.70
CA VAL A 243 -27.66 -8.52 38.24
C VAL A 243 -27.28 -8.54 39.72
N ASN A 244 -26.20 -7.87 40.12
CA ASN A 244 -25.76 -7.80 41.50
C ASN A 244 -26.80 -7.15 42.43
N ASP A 245 -27.51 -6.13 41.96
CA ASP A 245 -28.60 -5.53 42.72
C ASP A 245 -29.75 -6.51 42.95
N ASN A 246 -30.07 -7.35 41.96
CA ASN A 246 -31.07 -8.41 42.11
C ASN A 246 -30.58 -9.53 43.02
N ILE A 247 -29.31 -9.95 42.91
CA ILE A 247 -28.69 -10.94 43.82
C ILE A 247 -28.85 -10.48 45.28
N LYS A 248 -28.48 -9.23 45.58
CA LYS A 248 -28.61 -8.66 46.94
C LYS A 248 -30.05 -8.66 47.45
N LYS A 249 -31.01 -8.26 46.61
CA LYS A 249 -32.44 -8.25 46.96
C LYS A 249 -32.94 -9.65 47.27
N ILE A 250 -32.60 -10.63 46.45
CA ILE A 250 -33.03 -12.02 46.63
C ILE A 250 -32.37 -12.64 47.87
N GLN A 251 -31.07 -12.41 48.07
CA GLN A 251 -30.35 -12.87 49.27
C GLN A 251 -30.99 -12.31 50.55
N ALA A 252 -31.31 -11.00 50.58
CA ALA A 252 -31.96 -10.38 51.72
C ALA A 252 -33.38 -10.94 51.97
N GLY A 253 -34.14 -11.23 50.91
CA GLY A 253 -35.45 -11.87 51.00
C GLY A 253 -35.37 -13.28 51.58
N LEU A 254 -34.48 -14.12 51.04
CA LEU A 254 -34.29 -15.50 51.51
C LEU A 254 -33.81 -15.57 52.97
N LEU A 255 -32.98 -14.62 53.41
CA LEU A 255 -32.57 -14.53 54.81
C LEU A 255 -33.76 -14.23 55.72
N LYS A 256 -34.63 -13.28 55.34
CA LYS A 256 -35.87 -13.00 56.09
C LYS A 256 -36.81 -14.20 56.14
N ASP A 257 -37.00 -14.88 55.00
CA ASP A 257 -37.83 -16.07 54.92
C ASP A 257 -37.29 -17.19 55.83
N ASN A 258 -35.97 -17.41 55.84
CA ASN A 258 -35.34 -18.38 56.73
C ASN A 258 -35.50 -18.01 58.21
N GLU A 259 -35.40 -16.73 58.57
CA GLU A 259 -35.66 -16.26 59.93
C GLU A 259 -37.12 -16.49 60.36
N ALA A 260 -38.08 -16.20 59.48
CA ALA A 260 -39.51 -16.41 59.74
C ALA A 260 -39.84 -17.91 59.90
N VAL A 261 -39.26 -18.78 59.06
CA VAL A 261 -39.39 -20.24 59.19
C VAL A 261 -38.78 -20.72 60.51
N SER A 262 -37.60 -20.22 60.88
CA SER A 262 -36.95 -20.58 62.15
C SER A 262 -37.79 -20.15 63.36
N GLU A 263 -38.40 -18.97 63.32
CA GLU A 263 -39.30 -18.51 64.37
C GLU A 263 -40.56 -19.39 64.44
N ALA A 264 -41.18 -19.70 63.29
CA ALA A 264 -42.35 -20.55 63.24
C ALA A 264 -42.08 -21.95 63.81
N LEU A 265 -40.94 -22.56 63.47
CA LEU A 265 -40.53 -23.82 64.07
C LEU A 265 -40.34 -23.70 65.59
N SER A 266 -39.73 -22.61 66.07
CA SER A 266 -39.56 -22.38 67.50
C SER A 266 -40.90 -22.21 68.24
N VAL A 267 -41.86 -21.46 67.68
CA VAL A 267 -43.21 -21.30 68.25
C VAL A 267 -43.92 -22.65 68.32
N VAL A 268 -43.84 -23.47 67.26
CA VAL A 268 -44.40 -24.82 67.25
C VAL A 268 -43.77 -25.68 68.35
N GLU A 269 -42.45 -25.64 68.53
CA GLU A 269 -41.77 -26.36 69.61
C GLU A 269 -42.21 -25.91 71.01
N GLN A 270 -42.42 -24.60 71.23
CA GLN A 270 -42.93 -24.08 72.50
C GLN A 270 -44.38 -24.50 72.75
N ALA A 271 -45.22 -24.50 71.71
CA ALA A 271 -46.58 -24.98 71.79
C ALA A 271 -46.65 -26.47 72.15
N ILE A 272 -45.77 -27.30 71.58
CA ILE A 272 -45.63 -28.73 71.93
C ILE A 272 -45.27 -28.90 73.42
N LYS A 273 -44.48 -27.98 73.98
CA LYS A 273 -44.12 -27.97 75.41
C LYS A 273 -45.23 -27.42 76.33
N GLY A 274 -46.38 -27.01 75.77
CA GLY A 274 -47.55 -26.52 76.50
C GLY A 274 -47.63 -25.00 76.66
N HIS A 275 -46.72 -24.24 76.04
CA HIS A 275 -46.75 -22.77 76.03
C HIS A 275 -47.59 -22.26 74.85
N LEU A 276 -48.87 -21.98 75.09
CA LEU A 276 -49.85 -21.61 74.05
C LEU A 276 -50.02 -20.09 73.85
N ASP A 277 -49.29 -19.28 74.63
CA ASP A 277 -49.29 -17.81 74.59
C ASP A 277 -48.23 -17.23 73.63
N VAL A 278 -47.41 -18.08 73.01
CA VAL A 278 -46.34 -17.67 72.08
C VAL A 278 -46.89 -17.43 70.68
N GLN A 279 -46.49 -16.33 70.03
CA GLN A 279 -46.94 -15.92 68.70
C GLN A 279 -45.77 -15.53 67.80
N LEU A 280 -45.99 -15.55 66.48
CA LEU A 280 -45.02 -15.07 65.50
C LEU A 280 -44.86 -13.55 65.63
N THR A 281 -43.61 -13.07 65.66
CA THR A 281 -43.29 -11.65 65.83
C THR A 281 -42.47 -11.07 64.68
N LYS A 282 -41.78 -11.89 63.88
CA LYS A 282 -41.07 -11.46 62.67
C LYS A 282 -41.95 -11.68 61.42
N GLN A 283 -41.97 -10.68 60.55
CA GLN A 283 -42.59 -10.71 59.22
C GLN A 283 -41.51 -10.60 58.13
#